data_AF-A0A058ZPP0-F1
#
_entry.id   AF-A0A058ZPP0-F1
#
_cell.length_a   1.000
_cell.length_b   1.000
_cell.length_c   1.000
_cell.angle_alpha   90.00
_cell.angle_beta   90.00
_cell.angle_gamma   90.00
#
_symmetry.space_group_name_H-M   'P 1'
#
loop_
_entity.id
_entity.type
_entity.pdbx_description
1 polymer ?
#
loop_
_entity_poly.entity_id
_entity_poly.type
_entity_poly.pdbx_seq_one_letter_code
_entity_poly.pdbx_strand_id
1 'polypeptide(L)'
;MAGSVNKVILVGNLGRDPEVRSFQNGGKVCNLRIATSETWKDRNTGERREKTEWHSVAIFSEGLVRVCEQYLRKGSKVYIEGKLQTRKWQDQSGADRYSTEVVIQGMGGTLTMLDGRSGGEGGGGGQGGGYGGGGGGYGGGDQGGGYGGSGGGAGGPGPAGDLDDEIPF
;
A
#
# COMPACT_ATOMS: atom_id res chain seq x y z
N MET A 1 -11.55 -36.30 -2.27
CA MET A 1 -10.76 -35.14 -1.78
C MET A 1 -11.71 -34.14 -1.14
N ALA A 2 -11.43 -33.67 0.06
CA ALA A 2 -12.27 -32.69 0.74
C ALA A 2 -12.04 -31.30 0.12
N GLY A 3 -13.11 -30.70 -0.43
CA GLY A 3 -13.08 -29.38 -1.09
C GLY A 3 -13.40 -28.25 -0.13
N SER A 4 -12.52 -27.98 0.85
CA SER A 4 -12.62 -26.78 1.68
C SER A 4 -11.68 -25.68 1.19
N VAL A 5 -12.08 -24.43 1.37
CA VAL A 5 -11.27 -23.26 1.02
C VAL A 5 -10.91 -22.53 2.30
N ASN A 6 -9.61 -22.34 2.51
CA ASN A 6 -9.07 -21.44 3.52
C ASN A 6 -8.19 -20.43 2.77
N LYS A 7 -8.65 -19.17 2.75
CA LYS A 7 -7.97 -18.06 2.10
C LYS A 7 -8.20 -16.80 2.91
N VAL A 8 -7.12 -16.06 3.15
CA VAL A 8 -7.15 -14.72 3.73
C VAL A 8 -6.50 -13.77 2.74
N ILE A 9 -7.15 -12.64 2.49
CA ILE A 9 -6.63 -11.56 1.68
C ILE A 9 -6.60 -10.31 2.55
N LEU A 10 -5.44 -9.66 2.64
CA LEU A 10 -5.27 -8.41 3.36
C LEU A 10 -4.61 -7.38 2.47
N VAL A 11 -5.08 -6.13 2.57
CA VAL A 11 -4.36 -4.96 2.10
C VAL A 11 -4.23 -4.01 3.28
N GLY A 12 -3.00 -3.72 3.68
CA GLY A 12 -2.75 -2.93 4.87
C GLY A 12 -1.31 -2.44 4.95
N ASN A 13 -0.99 -1.81 6.08
CA ASN A 13 0.31 -1.22 6.32
C ASN A 13 1.03 -1.95 7.47
N LEU A 14 2.35 -2.11 7.36
CA LEU A 14 3.18 -2.67 8.43
C LEU A 14 3.20 -1.72 9.64
N GLY A 15 2.82 -2.21 10.82
CA GLY A 15 2.89 -1.42 12.07
C GLY A 15 4.28 -1.29 12.66
N ARG A 16 5.18 -2.21 12.29
CA ARG A 16 6.58 -2.24 12.70
C ARG A 16 7.42 -2.92 11.60
N ASP A 17 8.74 -2.79 11.71
CA ASP A 17 9.65 -3.43 10.76
C ASP A 17 9.47 -4.96 10.75
N PRO A 18 9.73 -5.63 9.61
CA PRO A 18 9.67 -7.08 9.52
C PRO A 18 10.60 -7.77 10.52
N GLU A 19 10.09 -8.76 11.25
CA GLU A 19 10.88 -9.56 12.20
C GLU A 19 11.31 -10.87 11.54
N VAL A 20 12.58 -11.00 11.16
CA VAL A 20 13.11 -12.22 10.54
C VAL A 20 13.83 -13.07 11.58
N ARG A 21 13.49 -14.37 11.63
CA ARG A 21 14.16 -15.35 12.50
C ARG A 21 14.66 -16.52 11.66
N SER A 22 15.86 -16.98 11.96
CA SER A 22 16.46 -18.17 11.35
C SER A 22 16.32 -19.35 12.29
N PHE A 23 15.97 -20.52 11.76
CA PHE A 23 15.85 -21.77 12.48
C PHE A 23 17.15 -22.58 12.39
N GLN A 24 17.38 -23.48 13.36
CA GLN A 24 18.58 -24.33 13.39
C GLN A 24 18.69 -25.28 12.19
N ASN A 25 17.57 -25.60 11.54
CA ASN A 25 17.51 -26.43 10.34
C ASN A 25 17.78 -25.65 9.03
N GLY A 26 18.19 -24.38 9.13
CA GLY A 26 18.51 -23.52 7.98
C GLY A 26 17.32 -22.77 7.37
N GLY A 27 16.08 -23.06 7.78
CA GLY A 27 14.91 -22.30 7.34
C GLY A 27 14.85 -20.90 7.94
N LYS A 28 14.16 -19.97 7.27
CA LYS A 28 13.83 -18.65 7.83
C LYS A 28 12.32 -18.45 7.92
N VAL A 29 11.90 -17.64 8.89
CA VAL A 29 10.54 -17.11 8.99
C VAL A 29 10.58 -15.60 9.08
N CYS A 30 9.66 -14.93 8.39
CA CYS A 30 9.40 -13.51 8.56
C CYS A 30 8.03 -13.30 9.20
N ASN A 31 8.01 -12.59 10.33
CA ASN A 31 6.80 -12.21 11.03
C ASN A 31 6.47 -10.74 10.73
N LEU A 32 5.25 -10.48 10.24
CA LEU A 32 4.74 -9.15 9.97
C LEU A 32 3.55 -8.83 10.90
N ARG A 33 3.40 -7.55 11.22
CA ARG A 33 2.22 -7.01 11.90
C ARG A 33 1.55 -5.99 11.00
N ILE A 34 0.35 -6.31 10.51
CA ILE A 34 -0.36 -5.50 9.50
C ILE A 34 -1.61 -4.86 10.11
N ALA A 35 -1.75 -3.56 9.95
CA ALA A 35 -2.96 -2.82 10.30
C ALA A 35 -3.91 -2.73 9.10
N THR A 36 -5.20 -2.92 9.34
CA THR A 36 -6.30 -2.51 8.45
C THR A 36 -7.27 -1.64 9.24
N SER A 37 -7.74 -0.53 8.68
CA SER A 37 -8.70 0.36 9.34
C SER A 37 -10.02 0.40 8.57
N GLU A 38 -11.12 0.41 9.30
CA GLU A 38 -12.46 0.70 8.79
C GLU A 38 -12.98 2.00 9.41
N THR A 39 -13.66 2.81 8.62
CA THR A 39 -14.25 4.08 9.08
C THR A 39 -15.72 4.11 8.74
N TRP A 40 -16.57 4.40 9.72
CA TRP A 40 -18.02 4.46 9.53
C TRP A 40 -18.64 5.59 10.35
N LYS A 41 -19.88 5.97 10.01
CA LYS A 41 -20.68 6.92 10.79
C LYS A 41 -21.55 6.15 11.78
N ASP A 42 -21.45 6.45 13.06
CA ASP A 42 -22.31 5.86 14.09
C ASP A 42 -23.77 6.27 13.85
N ARG A 43 -24.68 5.29 13.84
CA ARG A 43 -26.09 5.52 13.51
C ARG A 43 -26.84 6.25 14.62
N ASN A 44 -26.40 6.15 15.87
CA ASN A 44 -27.08 6.73 17.02
C ASN A 44 -26.56 8.14 17.30
N THR A 45 -25.24 8.36 17.21
CA THR A 45 -24.62 9.65 17.53
C THR A 45 -24.35 10.52 16.31
N GLY A 46 -24.30 9.92 15.11
CA GLY A 46 -23.92 10.62 13.88
C GLY A 46 -22.43 10.93 13.77
N GLU A 47 -21.62 10.50 14.73
CA GLU A 47 -20.18 10.75 14.76
C GLU A 47 -19.41 9.81 13.84
N ARG A 48 -18.28 10.27 13.31
CA ARG A 48 -17.35 9.43 12.54
C ARG A 48 -16.52 8.58 13.51
N ARG A 49 -16.54 7.26 13.35
CA ARG A 49 -15.76 6.29 14.12
C ARG A 49 -14.76 5.56 13.23
N GLU A 50 -13.64 5.15 13.81
CA GLU A 50 -12.61 4.34 13.16
C GLU A 50 -12.28 3.12 14.03
N LYS A 51 -12.04 1.97 13.40
CA LYS A 51 -11.55 0.75 14.04
C LYS A 51 -10.38 0.21 13.26
N THR A 52 -9.25 0.01 13.94
CA THR A 52 -8.07 -0.63 13.37
C THR A 52 -7.97 -2.06 13.88
N GLU A 53 -7.95 -3.01 12.95
CA GLU A 53 -7.65 -4.41 13.20
C GLU A 53 -6.20 -4.70 12.90
N TRP A 54 -5.62 -5.60 13.69
CA TRP A 54 -4.22 -5.92 13.61
C TRP A 54 -3.98 -7.41 13.39
N HIS A 55 -3.28 -7.72 12.30
CA HIS A 55 -3.11 -9.06 11.76
C HIS A 55 -1.67 -9.52 11.97
N SER A 56 -1.50 -10.72 12.51
CA SER A 56 -0.19 -11.38 12.59
C SER A 56 -0.02 -12.26 11.36
N VAL A 57 1.04 -12.03 10.60
CA VAL A 57 1.36 -12.81 9.40
C VAL A 57 2.70 -13.52 9.58
N ALA A 58 2.75 -14.81 9.30
CA ALA A 58 3.97 -15.62 9.33
C ALA A 58 4.28 -16.15 7.92
N ILE A 59 5.44 -15.77 7.41
CA ILE A 59 5.89 -16.09 6.05
C ILE A 59 7.07 -17.06 6.14
N PHE A 60 6.89 -18.26 5.60
CA PHE A 60 7.90 -19.32 5.58
C PHE A 60 8.48 -19.56 4.19
N SER A 61 7.91 -18.95 3.15
CA SER A 61 8.46 -19.01 1.80
C SER A 61 9.77 -18.23 1.74
N GLU A 62 10.89 -18.92 1.51
CA GLU A 62 12.23 -18.32 1.55
C GLU A 62 12.38 -17.13 0.61
N GLY A 63 11.81 -17.21 -0.60
CA GLY A 63 11.83 -16.12 -1.57
C GLY A 63 11.13 -14.87 -1.04
N LEU A 64 9.96 -15.05 -0.41
CA LEU A 64 9.21 -13.93 0.18
C LEU A 64 9.88 -13.39 1.44
N VAL A 65 10.52 -14.25 2.25
CA VAL A 65 11.28 -13.79 3.42
C VAL A 65 12.40 -12.84 3.00
N ARG A 66 13.15 -13.16 1.94
CA ARG A 66 14.19 -12.27 1.39
C ARG A 66 13.62 -10.93 0.93
N VAL A 67 12.46 -10.96 0.25
CA VAL A 67 11.76 -9.73 -0.18
C VAL A 67 11.38 -8.88 1.04
N CYS A 68 10.82 -9.47 2.09
CA CYS A 68 10.48 -8.76 3.31
C CYS A 68 11.71 -8.11 3.96
N GLU A 69 12.79 -8.88 4.12
CA GLU A 69 14.04 -8.41 4.73
C GLU A 69 14.64 -7.23 3.95
N GLN A 70 14.66 -7.33 2.63
CA GLN A 70 15.32 -6.33 1.78
C GLN A 70 14.50 -5.06 1.58
N TYR A 71 13.18 -5.17 1.42
CA TYR A 71 12.38 -4.06 0.90
C TYR A 71 11.30 -3.54 1.84
N LEU A 72 10.80 -4.35 2.78
CA LEU A 72 9.72 -3.92 3.67
C LEU A 72 10.26 -3.22 4.91
N ARG A 73 9.59 -2.14 5.31
CA ARG A 73 9.86 -1.39 6.54
C ARG A 73 8.54 -1.07 7.23
N LYS A 74 8.61 -0.56 8.47
CA LYS A 74 7.44 0.04 9.13
C LYS A 74 6.76 1.04 8.18
N GLY A 75 5.45 0.94 8.09
CA GLY A 75 4.63 1.78 7.22
C GLY A 75 4.45 1.24 5.81
N SER A 76 5.23 0.26 5.35
CA SER A 76 5.08 -0.30 4.00
C SER A 76 3.68 -0.82 3.74
N LYS A 77 3.09 -0.48 2.60
CA LYS A 77 1.78 -0.98 2.16
C LYS A 77 1.96 -2.29 1.40
N VAL A 78 1.21 -3.31 1.80
CA VAL A 78 1.32 -4.65 1.22
C VAL A 78 -0.04 -5.26 0.95
N TYR A 79 -0.10 -6.04 -0.13
CA TYR A 79 -1.12 -7.06 -0.35
C TYR A 79 -0.57 -8.41 0.13
N ILE A 80 -1.38 -9.14 0.89
CA ILE A 80 -1.07 -10.47 1.40
C ILE A 80 -2.19 -11.43 1.04
N GLU A 81 -1.83 -12.58 0.51
CA GLU A 81 -2.71 -13.74 0.40
C GLU A 81 -2.10 -14.93 1.17
N GLY A 82 -2.88 -15.52 2.07
CA GLY A 82 -2.44 -16.66 2.88
C GLY A 82 -3.61 -17.50 3.39
N LYS A 83 -3.37 -18.24 4.48
CA LYS A 83 -4.37 -19.10 5.12
C LYS A 83 -4.42 -18.83 6.62
N LEU A 84 -5.59 -18.91 7.26
CA LEU A 84 -5.66 -18.89 8.72
C LEU A 84 -5.11 -20.20 9.29
N GLN A 85 -4.22 -20.11 10.25
CA GLN A 85 -3.78 -21.23 11.08
C GLN A 85 -3.82 -20.83 12.55
N THR A 86 -4.46 -21.65 13.36
CA THR A 86 -4.46 -21.50 14.81
C THR A 86 -3.54 -22.55 15.41
N ARG A 87 -2.53 -22.11 16.14
CA ARG A 87 -1.63 -23.00 16.88
C ARG A 87 -1.92 -22.94 18.37
N LYS A 88 -1.84 -24.11 19.01
CA LYS A 88 -1.88 -24.28 20.46
C LYS A 88 -0.45 -24.26 21.00
N TRP A 89 -0.22 -23.56 22.09
CA TRP A 89 1.06 -23.52 22.80
C TRP A 89 0.79 -23.40 24.30
N GLN A 90 1.73 -23.82 25.15
CA GLN A 90 1.61 -23.68 26.60
C GLN A 90 2.45 -22.51 27.08
N ASP A 91 1.87 -21.69 27.96
CA ASP A 91 2.63 -20.64 28.63
C ASP A 91 3.46 -21.18 29.80
N GLN A 92 4.19 -20.30 30.48
CA GLN A 92 5.08 -20.66 31.60
C GLN A 92 4.33 -21.28 32.79
N SER A 93 3.01 -21.07 32.89
CA SER A 93 2.16 -21.66 33.93
C SER A 93 1.62 -23.04 33.54
N GLY A 94 1.92 -23.51 32.32
CA GLY A 94 1.39 -24.75 31.76
C GLY A 94 -0.03 -24.62 31.18
N ALA A 95 -0.59 -23.41 31.14
CA ALA A 95 -1.93 -23.18 30.59
C ALA A 95 -1.90 -23.18 29.07
N ASP A 96 -2.93 -23.79 28.47
CA ASP A 96 -3.10 -23.84 27.02
C ASP A 96 -3.49 -22.46 26.46
N ARG A 97 -2.74 -21.97 25.49
CA ARG A 97 -2.96 -20.72 24.77
C ARG A 97 -3.11 -20.99 23.27
N TYR A 98 -3.89 -20.16 22.61
CA TYR A 98 -4.14 -20.25 21.18
C TYR A 98 -3.67 -18.95 20.51
N SER A 99 -3.04 -19.08 19.35
CA SER A 99 -2.67 -17.95 18.51
C SER A 99 -3.09 -18.24 17.08
N THR A 100 -3.89 -17.34 16.52
CA THR A 100 -4.33 -17.41 15.12
C THR A 100 -3.50 -16.45 14.28
N GLU A 101 -2.88 -16.97 13.24
CA GLU A 101 -1.97 -16.25 12.36
C GLU A 101 -2.38 -16.49 10.90
N VAL A 102 -2.10 -15.51 10.04
CA VAL A 102 -2.16 -15.69 8.59
C VAL A 102 -0.82 -16.26 8.15
N VAL A 103 -0.85 -17.43 7.54
CA VAL A 103 0.37 -18.18 7.19
C VAL A 103 0.53 -18.25 5.68
N ILE A 104 1.74 -17.94 5.23
CA ILE A 104 2.19 -18.09 3.84
C ILE A 104 3.25 -19.19 3.80
N GLN A 105 2.88 -20.34 3.25
CA GLN A 105 3.72 -21.54 3.13
C GLN A 105 3.59 -22.14 1.71
N GLY A 106 4.71 -22.60 1.16
CA GLY A 106 4.77 -23.22 -0.17
C GLY A 106 4.32 -22.29 -1.30
N MET A 107 3.71 -22.86 -2.34
CA MET A 107 3.21 -22.13 -3.53
C MET A 107 1.84 -21.47 -3.34
N GLY A 108 1.26 -21.52 -2.13
CA GLY A 108 -0.15 -21.20 -1.90
C GLY A 108 -0.47 -19.80 -1.39
N GLY A 109 0.49 -18.88 -1.37
CA GLY A 109 0.27 -17.51 -0.90
C GLY A 109 1.20 -16.50 -1.56
N THR A 110 0.82 -15.23 -1.44
CA THR A 110 1.37 -14.12 -2.22
C THR A 110 1.67 -12.95 -1.30
N LEU A 111 2.76 -12.25 -1.60
CA LEU A 111 3.05 -10.93 -1.04
C LEU A 111 3.38 -9.99 -2.19
N THR A 112 2.67 -8.86 -2.24
CA THR A 112 2.94 -7.80 -3.21
C THR A 112 3.13 -6.49 -2.47
N MET A 113 4.26 -5.83 -2.71
CA MET A 113 4.48 -4.45 -2.25
C MET A 113 3.60 -3.53 -3.07
N LEU A 114 2.83 -2.68 -2.39
CA LEU A 114 1.91 -1.72 -3.00
C LEU A 114 2.39 -0.28 -2.86
N ASP A 115 3.48 -0.07 -2.13
CA ASP A 115 4.17 1.20 -2.17
C ASP A 115 4.62 1.43 -3.61
N GLY A 116 4.24 2.59 -4.18
CA GLY A 116 4.85 3.04 -5.43
C GLY A 116 6.36 3.04 -5.24
N ARG A 117 7.13 2.81 -6.32
CA ARG A 117 8.54 3.21 -6.31
C ARG A 117 8.54 4.62 -5.75
N SER A 118 9.12 4.81 -4.56
CA SER A 118 9.54 6.12 -4.12
C SER A 118 10.49 6.59 -5.22
N GLY A 119 9.92 7.32 -6.18
CA GLY A 119 10.66 8.16 -7.09
C GLY A 119 11.45 9.07 -6.20
N GLY A 120 12.76 9.09 -6.40
CA GLY A 120 13.68 9.79 -5.52
C GLY A 120 13.20 11.21 -5.24
N GLU A 121 12.94 11.48 -3.97
CA GLU A 121 12.64 12.80 -3.44
C GLU A 121 13.03 12.76 -1.96
N GLY A 122 13.92 13.59 -1.43
CA GLY A 122 14.80 14.55 -2.03
C GLY A 122 15.94 14.76 -1.03
N GLY A 123 17.18 14.56 -1.48
CA GLY A 123 18.35 15.07 -0.77
C GLY A 123 18.45 16.57 -1.00
N GLY A 124 17.50 17.34 -0.48
CA GLY A 124 17.55 18.80 -0.41
C GLY A 124 18.54 19.22 0.69
N GLY A 125 19.82 18.93 0.48
CA GLY A 125 20.92 19.44 1.29
C GLY A 125 21.33 20.80 0.75
N GLY A 126 21.04 21.85 1.52
CA GLY A 126 21.45 23.21 1.21
C GLY A 126 22.95 23.48 1.39
N GLN A 127 23.35 24.62 0.82
CA GLN A 127 24.55 25.44 1.06
C GLN A 127 25.88 25.05 0.40
N GLY A 128 26.33 25.93 -0.51
CA GLY A 128 27.72 26.05 -0.94
C GLY A 128 27.85 27.19 -1.96
N GLY A 129 28.33 28.36 -1.51
CA GLY A 129 28.41 29.58 -2.31
C GLY A 129 29.45 29.59 -3.42
N GLY A 130 29.28 30.51 -4.37
CA GLY A 130 30.23 30.81 -5.44
C GLY A 130 29.99 32.22 -5.99
N TYR A 131 30.96 33.10 -5.71
CA TYR A 131 31.12 34.49 -6.14
C TYR A 131 31.68 34.55 -7.57
N GLY A 132 31.25 35.55 -8.33
CA GLY A 132 31.80 35.95 -9.65
C GLY A 132 30.66 36.35 -10.58
N GLY A 133 30.55 37.54 -11.15
CA GLY A 133 31.51 38.58 -11.46
C GLY A 133 31.23 39.03 -12.91
N GLY A 134 31.19 40.34 -13.17
CA GLY A 134 31.28 40.89 -14.53
C GLY A 134 29.97 41.44 -15.10
N GLY A 135 29.94 42.75 -15.32
CA GLY A 135 28.82 43.47 -15.93
C GLY A 135 28.89 43.59 -17.46
N GLY A 136 28.03 44.45 -18.00
CA GLY A 136 28.04 44.91 -19.40
C GLY A 136 26.64 44.86 -20.02
N GLY A 137 26.11 46.03 -20.38
CA GLY A 137 24.79 46.19 -21.00
C GLY A 137 24.82 46.59 -22.47
N TYR A 138 23.69 46.37 -23.16
CA TYR A 138 23.17 46.92 -24.44
C TYR A 138 21.87 46.11 -24.71
N GLY A 139 20.76 46.54 -25.30
CA GLY A 139 20.40 47.64 -26.20
C GLY A 139 19.40 47.07 -27.25
N GLY A 140 18.28 47.76 -27.51
CA GLY A 140 17.32 47.50 -28.63
C GLY A 140 16.25 46.44 -28.33
N GLY A 141 14.95 46.57 -28.66
CA GLY A 141 14.26 47.33 -29.71
C GLY A 141 13.53 46.34 -30.66
N ASP A 142 12.36 46.74 -31.20
CA ASP A 142 11.43 46.04 -32.15
C ASP A 142 10.31 45.16 -31.52
N GLN A 143 8.99 45.41 -31.62
CA GLN A 143 8.04 45.88 -32.66
C GLN A 143 7.69 44.89 -33.80
N GLY A 144 6.37 44.68 -33.95
CA GLY A 144 5.70 44.05 -35.11
C GLY A 144 5.37 42.56 -34.90
N GLY A 145 4.20 42.02 -35.20
CA GLY A 145 3.02 42.49 -35.93
C GLY A 145 2.04 41.30 -36.04
N GLY A 146 0.74 41.58 -36.11
CA GLY A 146 -0.32 40.57 -36.04
C GLY A 146 -0.76 39.93 -37.36
N TYR A 147 -1.57 38.89 -37.22
CA TYR A 147 -2.59 38.33 -38.14
C TYR A 147 -3.33 37.24 -37.30
N GLY A 148 -4.64 37.00 -37.32
CA GLY A 148 -5.70 37.36 -38.25
C GLY A 148 -6.50 36.08 -38.60
N GLY A 149 -7.76 36.01 -38.14
CA GLY A 149 -8.83 35.12 -38.65
C GLY A 149 -8.97 33.74 -38.00
N SER A 150 -10.12 33.05 -37.97
CA SER A 150 -11.55 33.32 -38.18
C SER A 150 -12.24 31.94 -38.20
N GLY A 151 -13.44 31.81 -37.61
CA GLY A 151 -14.37 30.68 -37.78
C GLY A 151 -14.48 29.77 -36.54
N GLY A 152 -15.65 29.48 -35.95
CA GLY A 152 -17.04 29.58 -36.40
C GLY A 152 -17.74 28.23 -36.21
N GLY A 153 -18.77 28.15 -35.36
CA GLY A 153 -19.68 27.00 -35.15
C GLY A 153 -19.87 26.64 -33.67
N ALA A 154 -20.92 27.09 -32.96
CA ALA A 154 -22.30 26.58 -32.95
C ALA A 154 -22.34 25.04 -32.83
N GLY A 155 -22.93 24.37 -31.83
CA GLY A 155 -24.01 24.71 -30.91
C GLY A 155 -25.00 23.52 -30.91
N GLY A 156 -25.22 22.87 -29.77
CA GLY A 156 -26.27 21.85 -29.62
C GLY A 156 -26.07 20.86 -28.46
N PRO A 157 -26.87 20.94 -27.37
CA PRO A 157 -26.93 19.93 -26.32
C PRO A 157 -27.99 18.86 -26.63
N GLY A 158 -27.62 17.58 -26.53
CA GLY A 158 -28.56 16.44 -26.60
C GLY A 158 -29.05 16.03 -25.21
N PRO A 159 -30.33 15.63 -25.05
CA PRO A 159 -30.98 15.48 -23.75
C PRO A 159 -30.77 14.10 -23.10
N ALA A 160 -31.02 14.09 -21.78
CA ALA A 160 -31.04 12.94 -20.89
C ALA A 160 -31.97 11.82 -21.39
N GLY A 161 -31.49 10.58 -21.29
CA GLY A 161 -32.26 9.36 -21.43
C GLY A 161 -31.91 8.43 -20.27
N ASP A 162 -32.79 8.42 -19.28
CA ASP A 162 -33.21 7.30 -18.42
C ASP A 162 -32.28 6.07 -18.42
N LEU A 163 -31.43 5.98 -17.40
CA LEU A 163 -30.67 4.77 -17.03
C LEU A 163 -31.26 4.06 -15.80
N ASP A 164 -32.45 4.47 -15.38
CA ASP A 164 -33.29 3.71 -14.46
C ASP A 164 -34.18 2.81 -15.30
N ASP A 165 -33.77 1.56 -15.56
CA ASP A 165 -34.71 0.44 -15.75
C ASP A 165 -33.97 -0.92 -15.73
N GLU A 166 -34.34 -1.71 -14.73
CA GLU A 166 -34.27 -3.19 -14.63
C GLU A 166 -32.92 -3.91 -14.72
N ILE A 167 -32.42 -4.32 -13.55
CA ILE A 167 -31.56 -5.51 -13.40
C ILE A 167 -32.50 -6.69 -13.05
N PRO A 168 -32.77 -7.64 -13.95
CA PRO A 168 -33.58 -8.81 -13.61
C PRO A 168 -32.72 -9.94 -13.00
N PHE A 169 -33.29 -10.64 -12.01
CA PHE A 169 -33.01 -12.04 -11.74
C PHE A 169 -34.17 -12.88 -12.28
#